data_AF-A0A1C4SWT9-F1
#
_entry.id   AF-A0A1C4SWT9-F1
#
_cell.length_a   1.000
_cell.length_b   1.000
_cell.length_c   1.000
_cell.angle_alpha   90.00
_cell.angle_beta   90.00
_cell.angle_gamma   90.00
#
_symmetry.space_group_name_H-M   'P 1'
#
loop_
_entity.id
_entity.type
_entity.pdbx_description
1 polymer ?
#
loop_
_entity_poly.entity_id
_entity_poly.type
_entity_poly.pdbx_seq_one_letter_code
_entity_poly.pdbx_strand_id
1 'polypeptide(L)'
;MTSAIDAHVRLDTHPTHPSAVQAHLTGSQAHIAVTALEADGWSIADPGSLVLARIDHEEPYWANDAAKHLVAEGITVDITPQLRAAIDEEWTWPNYPMPWLTRSEIREVSDQAQRIHDDIHRGQLLIHAHAHDGHTTVAVGTYLDRRGKSVHLHGENHLRQIADTFDSPAQAMLAFERLHAAEMRPGPAPLTDTERDAIAARS
;
A
#
# COMPACT_ATOMS: atom_id res chain seq x y z
N MET A 1 -6.82 36.49 1.66
CA MET A 1 -5.55 35.95 1.13
C MET A 1 -5.16 34.83 2.06
N THR A 2 -5.30 33.58 1.63
CA THR A 2 -4.69 32.45 2.34
C THR A 2 -3.18 32.67 2.27
N SER A 3 -2.50 32.67 3.42
CA SER A 3 -1.04 32.70 3.44
C SER A 3 -0.57 31.43 2.74
N ALA A 4 0.21 31.57 1.66
CA ALA A 4 0.81 30.42 1.01
C ALA A 4 1.69 29.67 2.03
N ILE A 5 1.59 28.34 2.04
CA ILE A 5 2.44 27.51 2.88
C ILE A 5 3.84 27.53 2.27
N ASP A 6 4.85 27.87 3.05
CA ASP A 6 6.27 27.85 2.62
C ASP A 6 6.80 26.41 2.62
N ALA A 7 6.26 25.61 1.71
CA ALA A 7 6.68 24.25 1.43
C ALA A 7 6.70 24.03 -0.08
N HIS A 8 7.77 23.37 -0.54
CA HIS A 8 7.94 22.94 -1.92
C HIS A 8 8.24 21.45 -1.94
N VAL A 9 7.54 20.73 -2.81
CA VAL A 9 7.67 19.28 -2.98
C VAL A 9 8.05 18.98 -4.42
N ARG A 10 9.19 18.34 -4.63
CA ARG A 10 9.58 17.79 -5.94
C ARG A 10 9.35 16.28 -5.95
N LEU A 11 8.46 15.81 -6.81
CA LEU A 11 8.18 14.39 -7.03
C LEU A 11 8.95 13.88 -8.25
N ASP A 12 9.66 12.76 -8.09
CA ASP A 12 10.49 12.15 -9.13
C ASP A 12 10.45 10.62 -9.05
N THR A 13 10.82 9.92 -10.12
CA THR A 13 11.04 8.47 -10.09
C THR A 13 12.23 8.13 -9.18
N HIS A 14 12.15 7.02 -8.43
CA HIS A 14 13.25 6.59 -7.57
C HIS A 14 14.45 6.11 -8.39
N PRO A 15 15.70 6.52 -8.06
CA PRO A 15 16.87 6.26 -8.91
C PRO A 15 17.26 4.78 -9.03
N THR A 16 16.96 3.97 -8.01
CA THR A 16 17.37 2.55 -7.94
C THR A 16 16.20 1.56 -7.85
N HIS A 17 14.97 2.06 -7.69
CA HIS A 17 13.76 1.24 -7.50
C HIS A 17 12.74 1.64 -8.56
N PRO A 18 12.67 0.93 -9.70
CA PRO A 18 11.97 1.40 -10.90
C PRO A 18 10.48 1.74 -10.71
N SER A 19 9.78 1.09 -9.76
CA SER A 19 8.37 1.38 -9.48
C SER A 19 8.17 2.49 -8.45
N ALA A 20 9.17 2.78 -7.61
CA ALA A 20 9.01 3.70 -6.49
C ALA A 20 9.10 5.16 -6.95
N VAL A 21 8.47 6.05 -6.18
CA VAL A 21 8.49 7.49 -6.36
C VAL A 21 9.14 8.13 -5.13
N GLN A 22 10.01 9.11 -5.35
CA GLN A 22 10.62 9.89 -4.28
C GLN A 22 10.07 11.32 -4.26
N ALA A 23 9.94 11.88 -3.07
CA ALA A 23 9.59 13.27 -2.83
C ALA A 23 10.77 13.96 -2.14
N HIS A 24 11.19 15.11 -2.66
CA HIS A 24 12.19 16.00 -2.03
C HIS A 24 11.50 17.28 -1.58
N LEU A 25 11.63 17.59 -0.28
CA LEU A 25 10.88 18.65 0.38
C LEU A 25 11.81 19.77 0.83
N THR A 26 11.41 21.01 0.55
CA THR A 26 12.13 22.23 0.97
C THR A 26 11.16 23.29 1.48
N GLY A 27 11.69 24.35 2.11
CA GLY A 27 10.91 25.44 2.71
C GLY A 27 10.83 25.36 4.24
N SER A 28 10.51 26.48 4.89
CA SER A 28 10.46 26.57 6.36
C SER A 28 9.27 25.81 6.98
N GLN A 29 8.25 25.51 6.17
CA GLN A 29 7.04 24.78 6.56
C GLN A 29 6.95 23.39 5.90
N ALA A 30 8.08 22.83 5.44
CA ALA A 30 8.12 21.50 4.79
C ALA A 30 7.47 20.37 5.62
N HIS A 31 7.48 20.47 6.95
CA HIS A 31 6.83 19.50 7.84
C HIS A 31 5.31 19.34 7.60
N ILE A 32 4.64 20.35 7.04
CA ILE A 32 3.23 20.25 6.67
C ILE A 32 3.06 19.28 5.50
N ALA A 33 3.90 19.41 4.46
CA ALA A 33 3.92 18.48 3.34
C ALA A 33 4.35 17.06 3.76
N VAL A 34 5.28 16.93 4.71
CA VAL A 34 5.64 15.62 5.30
C VAL A 34 4.40 14.95 5.90
N THR A 35 3.65 15.68 6.73
CA THR A 35 2.46 15.14 7.42
C THR A 35 1.39 14.68 6.43
N ALA A 36 1.15 15.45 5.36
CA ALA A 36 0.21 15.10 4.31
C ALA A 36 0.65 13.85 3.54
N LEU A 37 1.93 13.79 3.14
CA LEU A 37 2.47 12.63 2.42
C LEU A 37 2.49 11.36 3.27
N GLU A 38 2.86 11.43 4.55
CA GLU A 38 2.80 10.27 5.45
C GLU A 38 1.36 9.74 5.63
N ALA A 39 0.36 10.63 5.63
CA ALA A 39 -1.05 10.25 5.66
C ALA A 39 -1.47 9.52 4.37
N ASP A 40 -0.86 9.86 3.24
CA ASP A 40 -1.04 9.20 1.93
C ASP A 40 -0.13 7.97 1.74
N GLY A 41 0.49 7.48 2.82
CA GLY A 41 1.26 6.22 2.81
C GLY A 41 2.71 6.35 2.37
N TRP A 42 3.25 7.57 2.24
CA TRP A 42 4.67 7.78 2.00
C TRP A 42 5.47 7.48 3.27
N SER A 43 6.71 7.01 3.09
CA SER A 43 7.64 6.70 4.18
C SER A 43 8.80 7.67 4.17
N ILE A 44 9.23 8.15 5.34
CA ILE A 44 10.44 9.00 5.46
C ILE A 44 11.66 8.13 5.16
N ALA A 45 12.41 8.49 4.12
CA ALA A 45 13.68 7.83 3.77
C ALA A 45 14.87 8.59 4.36
N ASP A 46 14.85 9.93 4.31
CA ASP A 46 15.89 10.80 4.82
C ASP A 46 15.29 12.14 5.30
N PRO A 47 16.04 12.98 6.06
CA PRO A 47 15.58 14.32 6.40
C PRO A 47 15.24 15.15 5.15
N GLY A 48 13.95 15.43 4.95
CA GLY A 48 13.46 16.16 3.78
C GLY A 48 13.20 15.30 2.55
N SER A 49 13.27 13.98 2.66
CA SER A 49 12.95 13.06 1.56
C SER A 49 12.00 11.94 2.01
N LEU A 50 10.97 11.69 1.21
CA LEU A 50 10.03 10.59 1.39
C LEU A 50 10.01 9.69 0.16
N VAL A 51 9.62 8.44 0.34
CA VAL A 51 9.44 7.46 -0.73
C VAL A 51 8.05 6.85 -0.66
N LEU A 52 7.41 6.73 -1.82
CA LEU A 52 6.25 5.91 -2.07
C LEU A 52 6.70 4.67 -2.82
N ALA A 53 6.50 3.51 -2.21
CA ALA A 53 6.67 2.21 -2.85
C ALA A 53 5.49 1.34 -2.44
N ARG A 54 4.89 0.64 -3.40
CA ARG A 54 3.64 -0.10 -3.20
C ARG A 54 3.70 -1.47 -3.85
N ILE A 55 2.98 -2.43 -3.27
CA ILE A 55 2.86 -3.79 -3.78
C ILE A 55 1.94 -3.91 -4.99
N ASP A 56 1.22 -2.83 -5.32
CA ASP A 56 0.35 -2.73 -6.48
C ASP A 56 0.98 -2.06 -7.71
N HIS A 57 2.21 -1.55 -7.57
CA HIS A 57 2.92 -0.82 -8.62
C HIS A 57 2.15 0.40 -9.18
N GLU A 58 1.20 0.96 -8.42
CA GLU A 58 0.41 2.14 -8.80
C GLU A 58 1.04 3.46 -8.30
N GLU A 59 2.30 3.46 -7.87
CA GLU A 59 2.94 4.64 -7.28
C GLU A 59 2.84 5.91 -8.14
N PRO A 60 2.98 5.88 -9.49
CA PRO A 60 2.78 7.07 -10.30
C PRO A 60 1.36 7.66 -10.16
N TYR A 61 0.33 6.81 -10.14
CA TYR A 61 -1.06 7.25 -9.97
C TYR A 61 -1.25 7.92 -8.60
N TRP A 62 -0.81 7.27 -7.54
CA TRP A 62 -0.93 7.78 -6.16
C TRP A 62 -0.07 9.02 -5.91
N ALA A 63 1.10 9.13 -6.54
CA ALA A 63 1.93 10.33 -6.49
C ALA A 63 1.25 11.52 -7.18
N ASN A 64 0.56 11.29 -8.31
CA ASN A 64 -0.22 12.33 -8.99
C ASN A 64 -1.44 12.75 -8.16
N ASP A 65 -2.06 11.83 -7.43
CA ASP A 65 -3.17 12.14 -6.53
C ASP A 65 -2.70 12.97 -5.32
N ALA A 66 -1.63 12.55 -4.66
CA ALA A 66 -0.99 13.30 -3.57
C ALA A 66 -0.58 14.71 -4.01
N ALA A 67 -0.03 14.87 -5.22
CA ALA A 67 0.31 16.17 -5.78
C ALA A 67 -0.91 17.10 -5.90
N LYS A 68 -2.08 16.57 -6.30
CA LYS A 68 -3.32 17.37 -6.39
C LYS A 68 -3.79 17.80 -5.01
N HIS A 69 -3.73 16.92 -4.01
CA HIS A 69 -4.09 17.26 -2.63
C HIS A 69 -3.18 18.34 -2.05
N LEU A 70 -1.86 18.19 -2.19
CA LEU A 70 -0.88 19.20 -1.74
C LEU A 70 -1.11 20.56 -2.40
N VAL A 71 -1.36 20.60 -3.72
CA VAL A 71 -1.66 21.86 -4.44
C VAL A 71 -2.97 22.49 -3.93
N ALA A 72 -3.99 21.68 -3.62
CA ALA A 72 -5.25 22.15 -3.06
C ALA A 72 -5.06 22.77 -1.65
N GLU A 73 -4.07 22.32 -0.89
CA GLU A 73 -3.66 22.90 0.40
C GLU A 73 -2.79 24.16 0.25
N GLY A 74 -2.39 24.53 -0.97
CA GLY A 74 -1.56 25.70 -1.25
C GLY A 74 -0.05 25.43 -1.11
N ILE A 75 0.37 24.16 -1.18
CA ILE A 75 1.77 23.73 -1.23
C ILE A 75 2.24 23.73 -2.69
N THR A 76 3.47 24.18 -2.95
CA THR A 76 4.03 24.14 -4.31
C THR A 76 4.54 22.75 -4.63
N VAL A 77 4.11 22.16 -5.76
CA VAL A 77 4.54 20.83 -6.19
C VAL A 77 5.10 20.86 -7.61
N ASP A 78 6.30 20.31 -7.79
CA ASP A 78 6.93 20.06 -9.09
C ASP A 78 7.00 18.55 -9.36
N ILE A 79 6.41 18.11 -10.47
CA ILE A 79 6.53 16.72 -10.96
C ILE A 79 7.56 16.70 -12.09
N THR A 80 8.57 15.85 -12.00
CA THR A 80 9.59 15.75 -13.06
C THR A 80 9.01 15.21 -14.38
N PRO A 81 9.63 15.52 -15.53
CA PRO A 81 9.19 14.98 -16.82
C PRO A 81 9.17 13.44 -16.85
N GLN A 82 10.12 12.79 -16.17
CA GLN A 82 10.21 11.34 -16.06
C GLN A 82 9.01 10.77 -15.31
N LEU A 83 8.68 11.31 -14.12
CA LEU A 83 7.51 10.88 -13.38
C LEU A 83 6.21 11.23 -14.12
N ARG A 84 6.15 12.37 -14.80
CA ARG A 84 4.99 12.74 -15.64
C ARG A 84 4.75 11.70 -16.73
N ALA A 85 5.81 11.24 -17.41
CA ALA A 85 5.69 10.20 -18.43
C ALA A 85 5.15 8.88 -17.84
N ALA A 86 5.62 8.48 -16.65
CA ALA A 86 5.11 7.29 -15.96
C ALA A 86 3.64 7.42 -15.52
N ILE A 87 3.23 8.62 -15.10
CA ILE A 87 1.81 8.93 -14.80
C ILE A 87 0.96 8.78 -16.07
N ASP A 88 1.43 9.31 -17.19
CA ASP A 88 0.70 9.37 -18.46
C ASP A 88 0.68 8.02 -19.20
N GLU A 89 1.66 7.14 -18.95
CA GLU A 89 1.70 5.79 -19.53
C GLU A 89 0.47 4.95 -19.13
N GLU A 90 -0.10 5.23 -17.96
CA GLU A 90 -1.26 4.54 -17.40
C GLU A 90 -1.18 3.00 -17.56
N TRP A 91 0.00 2.45 -17.26
CA TRP A 91 0.29 1.02 -17.41
C TRP A 91 -0.78 0.16 -16.75
N THR A 92 -1.09 -0.99 -17.35
CA THR A 92 -2.09 -1.94 -16.82
C THR A 92 -1.45 -3.29 -16.58
N TRP A 93 -1.88 -3.98 -15.53
CA TRP A 93 -1.47 -5.36 -15.24
C TRP A 93 -1.86 -6.29 -16.40
N PRO A 94 -0.88 -6.87 -17.13
CA PRO A 94 -1.20 -7.82 -18.19
C PRO A 94 -1.92 -9.04 -17.62
N ASN A 95 -3.07 -9.39 -18.18
CA ASN A 95 -3.89 -10.53 -17.75
C ASN A 95 -4.37 -10.45 -16.28
N TYR A 96 -4.83 -9.28 -15.84
CA TYR A 96 -5.48 -9.14 -14.53
C TYR A 96 -6.61 -10.18 -14.37
N PRO A 97 -6.65 -10.95 -13.27
CA PRO A 97 -7.50 -12.13 -13.14
C PRO A 97 -9.01 -11.82 -13.08
N MET A 98 -9.36 -10.54 -12.94
CA MET A 98 -10.73 -10.03 -12.93
C MET A 98 -10.97 -9.15 -14.18
N PRO A 99 -11.10 -9.74 -15.38
CA PRO A 99 -11.19 -9.00 -16.65
C PRO A 99 -12.48 -8.16 -16.79
N TRP A 100 -13.45 -8.36 -15.89
CA TRP A 100 -14.69 -7.59 -15.85
C TRP A 100 -14.57 -6.26 -15.09
N LEU A 101 -13.44 -6.01 -14.41
CA LEU A 101 -13.22 -4.74 -13.70
C LEU A 101 -12.70 -3.66 -14.64
N THR A 102 -13.16 -2.44 -14.42
CA THR A 102 -12.60 -1.23 -15.00
C THR A 102 -11.24 -0.91 -14.37
N ARG A 103 -10.46 -0.03 -15.01
CA ARG A 103 -9.16 0.41 -14.47
C ARG A 103 -9.25 1.03 -13.08
N SER A 104 -10.32 1.79 -12.83
CA SER A 104 -10.55 2.43 -11.54
C SER A 104 -10.90 1.40 -10.46
N GLU A 105 -11.76 0.42 -10.77
CA GLU A 105 -12.06 -0.68 -9.85
C GLU A 105 -10.82 -1.56 -9.57
N ILE A 106 -9.96 -1.78 -10.57
CA ILE A 106 -8.67 -2.45 -10.36
C ILE A 106 -7.82 -1.67 -9.34
N ARG A 107 -7.73 -0.35 -9.47
CA ARG A 107 -7.01 0.50 -8.50
C ARG A 107 -7.62 0.41 -7.10
N GLU A 108 -8.94 0.38 -6.99
CA GLU A 108 -9.62 0.24 -5.70
C GLU A 108 -9.31 -1.11 -5.03
N VAL A 109 -9.37 -2.22 -5.78
CA VAL A 109 -9.03 -3.56 -5.26
C VAL A 109 -7.56 -3.62 -4.85
N SER A 110 -6.67 -3.12 -5.71
CA SER A 110 -5.23 -3.07 -5.45
C SER A 110 -4.88 -2.18 -4.25
N ASP A 111 -5.58 -1.06 -4.05
CA ASP A 111 -5.39 -0.18 -2.91
C ASP A 111 -5.86 -0.82 -1.60
N GLN A 112 -6.97 -1.56 -1.63
CA GLN A 112 -7.39 -2.37 -0.48
C GLN A 112 -6.33 -3.40 -0.11
N ALA A 113 -5.73 -4.05 -1.11
CA ALA A 113 -4.65 -5.00 -0.89
C ALA A 113 -3.39 -4.32 -0.30
N GLN A 114 -3.03 -3.14 -0.80
CA GLN A 114 -1.95 -2.32 -0.23
C GLN A 114 -2.19 -1.97 1.24
N ARG A 115 -3.42 -1.55 1.59
CA ARG A 115 -3.79 -1.23 2.98
C ARG A 115 -3.65 -2.44 3.89
N ILE A 116 -4.13 -3.62 3.46
CA ILE A 116 -3.96 -4.87 4.23
C ILE A 116 -2.46 -5.17 4.43
N HIS A 117 -1.64 -5.00 3.39
CA HIS A 117 -0.19 -5.17 3.51
C HIS A 117 0.42 -4.21 4.55
N ASP A 118 0.04 -2.93 4.51
CA ASP A 118 0.56 -1.94 5.44
C ASP A 118 0.04 -2.17 6.88
N ASP A 119 -1.19 -2.63 7.05
CA ASP A 119 -1.75 -3.03 8.34
C ASP A 119 -0.97 -4.19 8.96
N ILE A 120 -0.60 -5.19 8.15
CA ILE A 120 0.24 -6.32 8.59
C ILE A 120 1.64 -5.81 8.96
N HIS A 121 2.25 -4.99 8.10
CA HIS A 121 3.60 -4.47 8.30
C HIS A 121 3.70 -3.59 9.56
N ARG A 122 2.69 -2.74 9.81
CA ARG A 122 2.61 -1.87 10.99
C ARG A 122 2.13 -2.59 12.26
N GLY A 123 1.85 -3.89 12.17
CA GLY A 123 1.34 -4.70 13.29
C GLY A 123 -0.09 -4.35 13.72
N GLN A 124 -0.84 -3.62 12.89
CA GLN A 124 -2.25 -3.30 13.12
C GLN A 124 -3.15 -4.51 12.82
N LEU A 125 -2.76 -5.36 11.88
CA LEU A 125 -3.35 -6.66 11.60
C LEU A 125 -2.37 -7.77 12.00
N LEU A 126 -2.66 -8.46 13.10
CA LEU A 126 -1.87 -9.61 13.54
C LEU A 126 -2.30 -10.86 12.77
N ILE A 127 -1.40 -11.45 11.98
CA ILE A 127 -1.64 -12.73 11.32
C ILE A 127 -1.31 -13.88 12.27
N HIS A 128 -2.31 -14.72 12.52
CA HIS A 128 -2.19 -15.87 13.42
C HIS A 128 -1.65 -17.10 12.69
N ALA A 129 -2.15 -17.35 11.48
CA ALA A 129 -1.76 -18.48 10.65
C ALA A 129 -1.99 -18.18 9.17
N HIS A 130 -1.30 -18.93 8.32
CA HIS A 130 -1.48 -18.95 6.87
C HIS A 130 -1.49 -20.39 6.35
N ALA A 131 -1.96 -20.56 5.13
CA ALA A 131 -1.89 -21.81 4.37
C ALA A 131 -1.82 -21.49 2.87
N HIS A 132 -1.55 -22.52 2.07
CA HIS A 132 -1.70 -22.44 0.61
C HIS A 132 -2.91 -23.29 0.22
N ASP A 133 -3.90 -22.70 -0.46
CA ASP A 133 -5.16 -23.39 -0.78
C ASP A 133 -5.11 -24.23 -2.07
N GLY A 134 -3.95 -24.25 -2.73
CA GLY A 134 -3.72 -24.89 -4.02
C GLY A 134 -3.64 -23.90 -5.18
N HIS A 135 -4.04 -22.65 -4.96
CA HIS A 135 -3.98 -21.57 -5.94
C HIS A 135 -3.22 -20.35 -5.42
N THR A 136 -3.41 -19.97 -4.17
CA THR A 136 -2.79 -18.79 -3.56
C THR A 136 -2.60 -18.96 -2.06
N THR A 137 -1.94 -17.99 -1.44
CA THR A 137 -1.88 -17.88 0.02
C THR A 137 -3.23 -17.43 0.58
N VAL A 138 -3.66 -18.13 1.62
CA VAL A 138 -4.77 -17.73 2.48
C VAL A 138 -4.24 -17.53 3.91
N ALA A 139 -4.86 -16.62 4.66
CA ALA A 139 -4.43 -16.36 6.04
C ALA A 139 -5.60 -16.03 6.96
N VAL A 140 -5.38 -16.18 8.26
CA VAL A 140 -6.31 -15.73 9.30
C VAL A 140 -5.61 -14.76 10.22
N GLY A 141 -6.24 -13.60 10.43
CA GLY A 141 -5.68 -12.52 11.23
C GLY A 141 -6.70 -11.84 12.12
N THR A 142 -6.24 -10.91 12.95
CA THR A 142 -7.10 -10.06 13.78
C THR A 142 -6.55 -8.65 13.86
N TYR A 143 -7.41 -7.69 13.55
CA TYR A 143 -7.12 -6.28 13.76
C TYR A 143 -6.98 -5.97 15.26
N LEU A 144 -5.95 -5.24 15.66
CA LEU A 144 -5.64 -4.98 17.07
C LEU A 144 -6.34 -3.73 17.65
N ASP A 145 -7.23 -3.09 16.89
CA ASP A 145 -8.04 -1.99 17.40
C ASP A 145 -9.09 -2.46 18.43
N ARG A 146 -9.70 -1.51 19.16
CA ARG A 146 -10.64 -1.81 20.27
C ARG A 146 -11.89 -2.61 19.86
N ARG A 147 -12.22 -2.68 18.58
CA ARG A 147 -13.36 -3.44 18.02
C ARG A 147 -12.89 -4.39 16.90
N GLY A 148 -11.60 -4.73 16.92
CA GLY A 148 -10.93 -5.37 15.80
C GLY A 148 -11.60 -6.68 15.43
N LYS A 149 -11.97 -6.79 14.15
CA LYS A 149 -12.51 -8.03 13.60
C LYS A 149 -11.38 -9.00 13.33
N SER A 150 -11.70 -10.29 13.45
CA SER A 150 -10.87 -11.33 12.89
C SER A 150 -11.26 -11.56 11.44
N VAL A 151 -10.30 -11.81 10.57
CA VAL A 151 -10.52 -11.87 9.12
C VAL A 151 -9.86 -13.10 8.53
N HIS A 152 -10.48 -13.64 7.49
CA HIS A 152 -9.78 -14.51 6.53
C HIS A 152 -9.32 -13.65 5.37
N LEU A 153 -8.08 -13.86 4.95
CA LEU A 153 -7.47 -13.22 3.79
C LEU A 153 -7.32 -14.27 2.70
N HIS A 154 -7.52 -13.84 1.46
CA HIS A 154 -7.28 -14.64 0.27
C HIS A 154 -6.51 -13.81 -0.76
N GLY A 155 -5.50 -14.41 -1.38
CA GLY A 155 -4.69 -13.77 -2.40
C GLY A 155 -3.38 -13.19 -1.87
N GLU A 156 -2.54 -12.81 -2.82
CA GLU A 156 -1.20 -12.26 -2.60
C GLU A 156 -1.04 -10.93 -3.33
N ASN A 157 -0.08 -10.12 -2.89
CA ASN A 157 0.25 -8.83 -3.51
C ASN A 157 -1.02 -7.97 -3.69
N HIS A 158 -1.15 -7.34 -4.86
CA HIS A 158 -2.28 -6.50 -5.26
C HIS A 158 -3.64 -7.22 -5.36
N LEU A 159 -3.69 -8.53 -5.12
CA LEU A 159 -4.91 -9.35 -5.14
C LEU A 159 -5.34 -9.78 -3.73
N ARG A 160 -4.61 -9.40 -2.68
CA ARG A 160 -4.96 -9.76 -1.31
C ARG A 160 -6.24 -9.05 -0.89
N GLN A 161 -7.22 -9.82 -0.43
CA GLN A 161 -8.54 -9.34 -0.04
C GLN A 161 -9.02 -10.00 1.26
N ILE A 162 -9.96 -9.34 1.95
CA ILE A 162 -10.71 -9.95 3.05
C ILE A 162 -11.79 -10.85 2.45
N ALA A 163 -11.68 -12.16 2.67
CA ALA A 163 -12.62 -13.16 2.18
C ALA A 163 -13.78 -13.40 3.15
N ASP A 164 -13.54 -13.26 4.45
CA ASP A 164 -14.55 -13.42 5.50
C ASP A 164 -14.18 -12.63 6.76
N THR A 165 -15.16 -12.34 7.61
CA THR A 165 -15.01 -11.58 8.85
C THR A 165 -15.71 -12.26 10.02
N PHE A 166 -15.09 -12.18 11.20
CA PHE A 166 -15.53 -12.87 12.41
C PHE A 166 -15.50 -11.94 13.62
N ASP A 167 -16.39 -12.20 14.57
CA ASP A 167 -16.49 -11.43 15.81
C ASP A 167 -15.44 -11.82 16.86
N SER A 168 -14.71 -12.92 16.66
CA SER A 168 -13.66 -13.35 17.57
C SER A 168 -12.53 -14.14 16.88
N PRO A 169 -11.30 -14.07 17.41
CA PRO A 169 -10.16 -14.85 16.91
C PRO A 169 -10.40 -16.36 16.95
N ALA A 170 -11.07 -16.84 18.00
CA ALA A 170 -11.37 -18.27 18.15
C ALA A 170 -12.31 -18.79 17.06
N GLN A 171 -13.35 -18.02 16.69
CA GLN A 171 -14.25 -18.38 15.60
C GLN A 171 -13.53 -18.39 14.26
N ALA A 172 -12.73 -17.36 13.98
CA ALA A 172 -11.96 -17.27 12.75
C ALA A 172 -10.96 -18.44 12.63
N MET A 173 -10.26 -18.78 13.70
CA MET A 173 -9.28 -19.87 13.71
C MET A 173 -9.96 -21.23 13.49
N LEU A 174 -11.07 -21.51 14.18
CA LEU A 174 -11.81 -22.75 13.99
C LEU A 174 -12.36 -22.90 12.57
N ALA A 175 -12.82 -21.80 11.96
CA ALA A 175 -13.25 -21.81 10.57
C ALA A 175 -12.08 -22.06 9.60
N PHE A 176 -10.93 -21.44 9.86
CA PHE A 176 -9.72 -21.59 9.04
C PHE A 176 -9.16 -23.01 9.10
N GLU A 177 -9.03 -23.58 10.30
CA GLU A 177 -8.52 -24.95 10.52
C GLU A 177 -9.37 -26.00 9.79
N ARG A 178 -10.70 -25.84 9.79
CA ARG A 178 -11.61 -26.78 9.10
C ARG A 178 -11.33 -26.89 7.61
N LEU A 179 -10.87 -25.81 6.99
CA LEU A 179 -10.63 -25.74 5.54
C LEU A 179 -9.17 -26.06 5.20
N HIS A 180 -8.22 -25.68 6.07
CA HIS A 180 -6.80 -25.59 5.70
C HIS A 180 -5.85 -26.37 6.63
N ALA A 181 -6.36 -27.19 7.56
CA ALA A 181 -5.53 -27.87 8.59
C ALA A 181 -4.29 -28.60 8.05
N ALA A 182 -4.36 -29.19 6.84
CA ALA A 182 -3.25 -29.95 6.27
C ALA A 182 -2.03 -29.08 5.89
N GLU A 183 -2.27 -27.86 5.43
CA GLU A 183 -1.23 -26.94 4.91
C GLU A 183 -0.98 -25.75 5.86
N MET A 184 -1.69 -25.69 6.99
CA MET A 184 -1.65 -24.57 7.92
C MET A 184 -0.29 -24.43 8.61
N ARG A 185 0.21 -23.20 8.66
CA ARG A 185 1.44 -22.79 9.34
C ARG A 185 1.18 -21.56 10.22
N PRO A 186 1.84 -21.44 11.38
CA PRO A 186 1.69 -20.27 12.23
C PRO A 186 2.31 -19.02 11.60
N GLY A 187 1.79 -17.84 11.99
CA GLY A 187 2.30 -16.53 11.61
C GLY A 187 1.93 -16.10 10.19
N PRO A 188 2.46 -14.95 9.72
CA PRO A 188 2.26 -14.50 8.35
C PRO A 188 2.96 -15.44 7.37
N ALA A 189 2.47 -15.46 6.13
CA ALA A 189 3.16 -16.13 5.04
C ALA A 189 4.52 -15.45 4.76
N PRO A 190 5.50 -16.18 4.22
CA PRO A 190 6.73 -15.57 3.72
C PRO A 190 6.43 -14.46 2.73
N LEU A 191 7.22 -13.37 2.79
CA LEU A 191 7.06 -12.24 1.88
C LEU A 191 7.32 -12.66 0.42
N THR A 192 6.48 -12.20 -0.48
CA THR A 192 6.70 -12.33 -1.92
C THR A 192 7.91 -11.48 -2.37
N ASP A 193 8.37 -11.66 -3.61
CA ASP A 193 9.39 -10.77 -4.20
C ASP A 193 8.89 -9.32 -4.25
N THR A 194 7.63 -9.11 -4.68
CA THR A 194 7.00 -7.78 -4.74
C THR A 194 6.93 -7.10 -3.37
N GLU A 195 6.54 -7.83 -2.31
CA GLU A 195 6.49 -7.28 -0.95
C GLU A 195 7.90 -6.93 -0.44
N ARG A 196 8.90 -7.77 -0.74
CA ARG A 196 10.30 -7.48 -0.40
C ARG A 196 10.83 -6.26 -1.13
N ASP A 197 10.54 -6.12 -2.42
CA ASP A 197 10.98 -4.99 -3.23
C ASP A 197 10.34 -3.68 -2.74
N ALA A 198 9.06 -3.70 -2.39
CA ALA A 198 8.37 -2.53 -1.83
C ALA A 198 8.96 -2.13 -0.46
N ILE A 199 9.26 -3.09 0.41
CA ILE A 199 9.92 -2.81 1.71
C ILE A 199 11.33 -2.27 1.49
N ALA A 200 12.11 -2.88 0.59
CA ALA A 200 13.47 -2.44 0.29
C ALA A 200 13.50 -1.01 -0.25
N ALA A 201 12.53 -0.63 -1.09
CA ALA A 201 12.43 0.72 -1.62
C ALA A 201 12.06 1.79 -0.57
N ARG A 202 11.44 1.40 0.55
CA ARG A 202 11.09 2.30 1.67
C ARG A 202 12.23 2.46 2.68
N SER A 203 13.31 1.67 2.55
CA SER A 203 14.39 1.54 3.54
C SER A 203 15.59 2.44 3.27
#